data_AF-A0A4U5PEQ2-F1
#
_entry.id   AF-A0A4U5PEQ2-F1
#
_cell.length_a   1.000
_cell.length_b   1.000
_cell.length_c   1.000
_cell.angle_alpha   90.00
_cell.angle_beta   90.00
_cell.angle_gamma   90.00
#
_symmetry.space_group_name_H-M   'P 1'
#
loop_
_entity.id
_entity.type
_entity.pdbx_description
1 polymer ?
#
loop_
_entity_poly.entity_id
_entity_poly.type
_entity_poly.pdbx_seq_one_letter_code
_entity_poly.pdbx_strand_id
1 'polypeptide(L)'
;MRVTKVILVLISELAVCLGAPAFPEPCECDCDVLRTEVRSESQKLISLLITHVFNTEEYNGCSQEEVINLVRVFLHEMIPALSEALENPNPVLPPQPPFEITCEAQKELKTELDQLLNNILINFKKSEICRCPVREPLQELVDLGIFLLSMISNNQQ
;
A
#
# COMPACT_ATOMS: atom_id res chain seq x y z
N MET A 1 15.92 -37.55 -11.15
CA MET A 1 16.54 -36.80 -10.04
C MET A 1 15.47 -36.48 -9.02
N ARG A 2 15.57 -37.05 -7.82
CA ARG A 2 14.71 -36.71 -6.68
C ARG A 2 15.44 -35.70 -5.80
N VAL A 3 14.62 -35.04 -4.97
CA VAL A 3 14.87 -34.55 -3.60
C VAL A 3 14.95 -33.00 -3.47
N THR A 4 13.83 -32.47 -2.92
CA THR A 4 13.67 -31.39 -1.89
C THR A 4 14.06 -29.95 -2.22
N LYS A 5 13.08 -29.01 -2.17
CA LYS A 5 12.57 -28.31 -0.97
C LYS A 5 13.64 -27.44 -0.29
N VAL A 6 13.67 -26.15 -0.65
CA VAL A 6 14.24 -25.02 0.09
C VAL A 6 13.48 -23.82 -0.53
N ILE A 7 12.62 -23.03 0.11
CA ILE A 7 12.51 -22.54 1.48
C ILE A 7 11.03 -22.31 1.76
N LEU A 8 10.48 -23.11 2.67
CA LEU A 8 9.21 -22.90 3.32
C LEU A 8 9.56 -22.21 4.65
N VAL A 9 9.64 -20.88 4.66
CA VAL A 9 9.85 -20.10 5.88
C VAL A 9 8.88 -18.93 5.85
N LEU A 10 7.78 -19.12 6.58
CA LEU A 10 6.98 -18.15 7.34
C LEU A 10 5.56 -18.69 7.50
N ILE A 11 5.45 -19.88 8.09
CA ILE A 11 4.21 -20.35 8.73
C ILE A 11 4.62 -20.89 10.09
N SER A 12 4.73 -20.00 11.08
CA SER A 12 4.86 -20.42 12.48
C SER A 12 4.58 -19.29 13.48
N GLU A 13 3.53 -18.46 13.26
CA GLU A 13 2.92 -17.62 14.32
C GLU A 13 1.38 -17.46 14.17
N LEU A 14 0.68 -18.48 13.67
CA LEU A 14 -0.80 -18.47 13.63
C LEU A 14 -1.36 -19.78 14.19
N ALA A 15 -1.25 -19.94 15.50
CA ALA A 15 -2.08 -20.78 16.35
C ALA A 15 -1.92 -20.13 17.74
N VAL A 16 -2.93 -19.67 18.47
CA VAL A 16 -4.17 -20.34 18.86
C VAL A 16 -5.04 -19.25 19.51
N CYS A 17 -6.30 -19.13 19.11
CA CYS A 17 -7.35 -18.51 19.93
C CYS A 17 -8.54 -19.47 20.02
N LEU A 18 -8.31 -20.62 20.63
CA LEU A 18 -9.35 -21.52 21.13
C LEU A 18 -9.05 -21.75 22.61
N GLY A 19 -9.74 -21.02 23.49
CA GLY A 19 -9.82 -21.33 24.91
C GLY A 19 -10.54 -22.66 25.12
N ALA A 20 -10.21 -23.46 26.13
CA ALA A 20 -10.15 -23.07 27.55
C ALA A 20 -8.99 -23.74 28.34
N PRO A 21 -8.72 -23.37 29.61
CA PRO A 21 -9.15 -22.18 30.36
C PRO A 21 -7.96 -21.39 30.95
N ALA A 22 -7.82 -20.16 30.52
CA ALA A 22 -7.36 -18.98 31.25
C ALA A 22 -7.42 -17.91 30.16
N PHE A 23 -8.66 -17.54 29.80
CA PHE A 23 -8.96 -16.64 28.69
C PHE A 23 -7.97 -15.46 28.73
N PRO A 24 -7.01 -15.33 27.80
CA PRO A 24 -6.56 -14.00 27.50
C PRO A 24 -7.80 -13.33 26.91
N GLU A 25 -8.12 -12.16 27.43
CA GLU A 25 -9.09 -11.24 26.87
C GLU A 25 -8.96 -11.21 25.33
N PRO A 26 -10.06 -10.96 24.61
CA PRO A 26 -10.03 -10.91 23.15
C PRO A 26 -8.84 -10.06 22.71
N CYS A 27 -8.19 -10.38 21.57
CA CYS A 27 -7.54 -9.32 20.81
C CYS A 27 -8.55 -8.18 20.79
N GLU A 28 -8.30 -7.10 21.52
CA GLU A 28 -9.30 -6.08 21.78
C GLU A 28 -9.47 -5.36 20.44
N CYS A 29 -10.33 -5.94 19.62
CA CYS A 29 -10.63 -5.50 18.28
C CYS A 29 -11.51 -4.27 18.44
N ASP A 30 -10.86 -3.14 18.68
CA ASP A 30 -11.51 -1.86 18.61
C ASP A 30 -11.71 -1.50 17.14
N CYS A 31 -12.89 -1.84 16.61
CA CYS A 31 -13.25 -1.55 15.23
C CYS A 31 -13.22 -0.04 14.93
N ASP A 32 -13.40 0.83 15.93
CA ASP A 32 -13.35 2.27 15.73
C ASP A 32 -11.91 2.74 15.60
N VAL A 33 -10.97 2.17 16.37
CA VAL A 33 -9.53 2.39 16.19
C VAL A 33 -9.08 1.89 14.82
N LEU A 34 -9.36 0.64 14.46
CA LEU A 34 -8.93 0.07 13.18
C LEU A 34 -9.49 0.85 11.98
N ARG A 35 -10.77 1.24 12.03
CA ARG A 35 -11.39 2.09 11.00
C ARG A 35 -10.68 3.44 10.90
N THR A 36 -10.36 4.04 12.04
CA THR A 36 -9.71 5.35 12.10
C THR A 36 -8.27 5.28 11.57
N GLU A 37 -7.52 4.23 11.93
CA GLU A 37 -6.15 4.02 11.47
C GLU A 37 -6.10 3.84 9.96
N VAL A 38 -6.85 2.87 9.41
CA VAL A 38 -6.91 2.62 7.96
C VAL A 38 -7.30 3.91 7.22
N ARG A 39 -8.35 4.60 7.67
CA ARG A 39 -8.80 5.85 7.04
C ARG A 39 -7.74 6.95 7.12
N SER A 40 -7.12 7.15 8.28
CA SER A 40 -6.13 8.20 8.47
C SER A 40 -4.89 7.96 7.60
N GLU A 41 -4.44 6.72 7.50
CA GLU A 41 -3.27 6.37 6.69
C GLU A 41 -3.58 6.45 5.20
N SER A 42 -4.77 5.99 4.77
CA SER A 42 -5.25 6.20 3.41
C SER A 42 -5.28 7.69 3.05
N GLN A 43 -5.78 8.55 3.94
CA GLN A 43 -5.81 10.00 3.69
C GLN A 43 -4.42 10.62 3.59
N LYS A 44 -3.47 10.20 4.43
CA LYS A 44 -2.06 10.64 4.33
C LYS A 44 -1.46 10.23 3.00
N LEU A 45 -1.67 8.97 2.59
CA LEU A 45 -1.18 8.45 1.33
C LEU A 45 -1.77 9.21 0.13
N ILE A 46 -3.09 9.43 0.13
CA ILE A 46 -3.79 10.24 -0.88
C ILE A 46 -3.17 11.63 -0.97
N SER A 47 -3.01 12.31 0.17
CA SER A 47 -2.45 13.67 0.22
C SER A 47 -1.05 13.73 -0.38
N LEU A 48 -0.21 12.74 -0.05
CA LEU A 48 1.17 12.67 -0.51
C LEU A 48 1.24 12.40 -2.01
N LEU A 49 0.44 11.46 -2.52
CA LEU A 49 0.33 11.17 -3.95
C LEU A 49 -0.13 12.39 -4.74
N ILE A 50 -1.22 13.04 -4.31
CA ILE A 50 -1.75 14.25 -4.99
C ILE A 50 -0.70 15.35 -4.97
N THR A 51 -0.03 15.57 -3.83
CA THR A 51 1.01 16.59 -3.71
C THR A 51 2.09 16.38 -4.75
N HIS A 52 2.61 15.15 -4.90
CA HIS A 52 3.72 14.89 -5.80
C HIS A 52 3.33 14.78 -7.28
N VAL A 53 2.10 14.36 -7.61
CA VAL A 53 1.62 14.33 -9.00
C VAL A 53 1.35 15.74 -9.54
N PHE A 54 0.82 16.63 -8.70
CA PHE A 54 0.45 17.99 -9.12
C PHE A 54 1.48 19.05 -8.74
N ASN A 55 2.56 18.68 -8.03
CA ASN A 55 3.67 19.60 -7.79
C ASN A 55 4.36 19.92 -9.12
N THR A 56 4.51 21.22 -9.41
CA THR A 56 5.22 21.75 -10.58
C THR A 56 6.63 22.23 -10.25
N GLU A 57 7.03 22.17 -8.98
CA GLU A 57 8.32 22.64 -8.48
C GLU A 57 9.26 21.46 -8.17
N GLU A 58 10.55 21.76 -8.07
CA GLU A 58 11.53 20.80 -7.57
C GLU A 58 11.20 20.39 -6.12
N TYR A 59 11.46 19.13 -5.80
CA TYR A 59 11.25 18.58 -4.46
C TYR A 59 12.59 18.31 -3.81
N ASN A 60 12.99 19.17 -2.87
CA ASN A 60 14.21 18.98 -2.07
C ASN A 60 15.45 18.66 -2.94
N GLY A 61 15.58 19.32 -4.09
CA GLY A 61 16.71 19.13 -5.02
C GLY A 61 16.54 17.98 -6.03
N CYS A 62 15.40 17.28 -6.03
CA CYS A 62 15.00 16.38 -7.11
C CYS A 62 14.16 17.14 -8.14
N SER A 63 14.37 16.84 -9.41
CA SER A 63 13.51 17.34 -10.49
C SER A 63 12.09 16.79 -10.35
N GLN A 64 11.14 17.52 -10.92
CA GLN A 64 9.75 17.10 -10.98
C GLN A 64 9.60 15.73 -11.67
N GLU A 65 10.34 15.51 -12.76
CA GLU A 65 10.31 14.25 -13.52
C GLU A 65 10.76 13.06 -12.67
N GLU A 66 11.83 13.23 -11.89
CA GLU A 66 12.33 12.21 -10.96
C GLU A 66 11.26 11.82 -9.94
N VAL A 67 10.57 12.79 -9.34
CA VAL A 67 9.51 12.53 -8.36
C VAL A 67 8.29 11.88 -9.01
N ILE A 68 7.86 12.36 -10.17
CA ILE A 68 6.72 11.78 -10.90
C ILE A 68 7.01 10.32 -11.29
N ASN A 69 8.23 10.01 -11.71
CA ASN A 69 8.63 8.64 -12.05
C ASN A 69 8.62 7.73 -10.81
N LEU A 70 9.05 8.22 -9.65
CA LEU A 70 8.93 7.48 -8.39
C LEU A 70 7.45 7.21 -8.05
N VAL A 71 6.59 8.23 -8.13
CA VAL A 71 5.16 8.07 -7.86
C VAL A 71 4.54 7.07 -8.83
N ARG A 72 4.88 7.12 -10.12
CA ARG A 72 4.43 6.16 -11.12
C ARG A 72 4.80 4.73 -10.73
N VAL A 73 6.06 4.50 -10.34
CA VAL A 73 6.54 3.19 -9.87
C VAL A 73 5.75 2.73 -8.66
N PHE A 74 5.58 3.60 -7.68
CA PHE A 74 4.79 3.29 -6.50
C PHE A 74 3.33 2.94 -6.84
N LEU A 75 2.68 3.64 -7.78
CA LEU A 75 1.33 3.31 -8.23
C LEU A 75 1.26 1.91 -8.86
N HIS A 76 2.28 1.50 -9.61
CA HIS A 76 2.38 0.13 -10.16
C HIS A 76 2.51 -0.95 -9.08
N GLU A 77 3.05 -0.62 -7.91
CA GLU A 77 3.17 -1.54 -6.77
C GLU A 77 1.89 -1.52 -5.90
N MET A 78 1.37 -0.32 -5.62
CA MET A 78 0.23 -0.08 -4.75
C MET A 78 -1.07 -0.69 -5.31
N ILE A 79 -1.37 -0.46 -6.60
CA ILE A 79 -2.66 -0.85 -7.18
C ILE A 79 -2.88 -2.38 -7.12
N PRO A 80 -1.92 -3.23 -7.55
CA PRO A 80 -2.07 -4.68 -7.41
C PRO A 80 -2.13 -5.14 -5.95
N ALA A 81 -1.31 -4.57 -5.06
CA ALA A 81 -1.29 -4.95 -3.65
C ALA A 81 -2.63 -4.69 -2.95
N LEU A 82 -3.23 -3.52 -3.20
CA LEU A 82 -4.56 -3.19 -2.67
C LEU A 82 -5.67 -4.01 -3.33
N SER A 83 -5.58 -4.27 -4.64
CA SER A 83 -6.55 -5.12 -5.34
C SER A 83 -6.54 -6.55 -4.81
N GLU A 84 -5.36 -7.11 -4.56
CA GLU A 84 -5.19 -8.41 -3.93
C GLU A 84 -5.76 -8.43 -2.50
N ALA A 85 -5.45 -7.42 -1.69
CA ALA A 85 -6.00 -7.30 -0.33
C ALA A 85 -7.54 -7.25 -0.33
N LEU A 86 -8.13 -6.59 -1.32
CA LEU A 86 -9.58 -6.52 -1.51
C LEU A 86 -10.17 -7.76 -2.19
N GLU A 87 -9.38 -8.74 -2.60
CA GLU A 87 -9.82 -9.88 -3.42
C GLU A 87 -10.49 -9.45 -4.74
N ASN A 88 -10.11 -8.29 -5.25
CA ASN A 88 -10.57 -7.77 -6.54
C ASN A 88 -9.70 -8.33 -7.68
N PRO A 89 -10.24 -8.42 -8.91
CA PRO A 89 -9.41 -8.69 -10.08
C PRO A 89 -8.32 -7.63 -10.23
N ASN A 90 -7.08 -8.06 -10.45
CA ASN A 90 -5.98 -7.13 -10.71
C ASN A 90 -6.25 -6.32 -11.98
N PRO A 91 -6.17 -4.99 -11.92
CA PRO A 91 -6.39 -4.15 -13.08
C PRO A 91 -5.24 -4.28 -14.09
N VAL A 92 -5.56 -4.07 -15.37
CA VAL A 92 -4.56 -3.99 -16.44
C VAL A 92 -3.93 -2.60 -16.40
N LEU A 93 -2.65 -2.53 -16.07
CA LEU A 93 -1.90 -1.28 -15.98
C LEU A 93 -1.08 -1.04 -17.26
N PRO A 94 -0.79 0.23 -17.62
CA PRO A 94 0.16 0.55 -18.68
C PRO A 94 1.54 -0.03 -18.37
N PRO A 95 2.43 -0.18 -19.36
CA PRO A 95 3.79 -0.62 -19.10
C PRO A 95 4.54 0.39 -18.22
N GLN A 96 5.34 -0.14 -17.29
CA GLN A 96 6.20 0.65 -16.43
C GLN A 96 7.57 0.84 -17.10
N PRO A 97 8.09 2.08 -17.21
CA PRO A 97 9.44 2.31 -17.71
C PRO A 97 10.48 1.86 -16.67
N PRO A 98 11.74 1.59 -17.09
CA PRO A 98 12.84 1.43 -16.15
C PRO A 98 12.94 2.64 -15.24
N PHE A 99 13.16 2.41 -13.94
CA PHE A 99 13.28 3.45 -12.93
C PHE A 99 14.46 3.17 -12.03
N GLU A 100 15.22 4.22 -11.75
CA GLU A 100 16.32 4.22 -10.79
C GLU A 100 16.15 5.43 -9.87
N ILE A 101 16.49 5.24 -8.58
CA ILE A 101 16.50 6.34 -7.62
C ILE A 101 17.81 7.10 -7.79
N THR A 102 17.71 8.38 -8.10
CA THR A 102 18.84 9.25 -8.46
C THR A 102 19.12 10.30 -7.40
N CYS A 103 18.16 10.61 -6.52
CA CYS A 103 18.32 11.61 -5.46
C CYS A 103 17.92 11.06 -4.07
N GLU A 104 18.48 11.66 -3.00
CA GLU A 104 18.18 11.22 -1.61
C GLU A 104 16.73 11.49 -1.22
N ALA A 105 16.14 12.62 -1.63
CA ALA A 105 14.75 12.92 -1.26
C ALA A 105 13.75 11.96 -1.93
N GLN A 106 14.07 11.33 -3.07
CA GLN A 106 13.30 10.21 -3.62
C GLN A 106 13.35 8.98 -2.71
N LYS A 107 14.49 8.67 -2.07
CA LYS A 107 14.60 7.52 -1.16
C LYS A 107 13.75 7.73 0.08
N GLU A 108 13.80 8.93 0.65
CA GLU A 108 12.98 9.33 1.79
C GLU A 108 11.49 9.24 1.43
N LEU A 109 11.11 9.83 0.29
CA LEU A 109 9.74 9.79 -0.21
C LEU A 109 9.25 8.35 -0.46
N LYS A 110 10.08 7.50 -1.07
CA LYS A 110 9.74 6.08 -1.26
C LYS A 110 9.49 5.39 0.08
N THR A 111 10.36 5.64 1.06
CA THR A 111 10.23 5.04 2.40
C THR A 111 8.92 5.44 3.06
N GLU A 112 8.54 6.71 2.96
CA GLU A 112 7.27 7.20 3.51
C GLU A 112 6.06 6.58 2.81
N LEU A 113 6.08 6.53 1.47
CA LEU A 113 5.06 5.87 0.66
C LEU A 113 4.89 4.39 1.01
N ASP A 114 5.99 3.64 1.05
CA ASP A 114 6.01 2.22 1.39
C ASP A 114 5.50 1.98 2.82
N GLN A 115 5.89 2.83 3.77
CA GLN A 115 5.46 2.71 5.16
C GLN A 115 3.96 2.93 5.30
N LEU A 116 3.40 3.96 4.64
CA LEU A 116 1.96 4.20 4.64
C LEU A 116 1.19 3.03 4.03
N LEU A 117 1.62 2.51 2.87
CA LEU A 117 0.97 1.36 2.23
C LEU A 117 1.01 0.12 3.13
N ASN A 118 2.17 -0.17 3.73
CA ASN A 118 2.31 -1.33 4.62
C ASN A 118 1.40 -1.23 5.84
N ASN A 119 1.32 -0.06 6.48
CA ASN A 119 0.45 0.10 7.65
C ASN A 119 -1.03 -0.06 7.27
N ILE A 120 -1.47 0.49 6.13
CA ILE A 120 -2.83 0.31 5.60
C ILE A 120 -3.12 -1.19 5.42
N LEU A 121 -2.23 -1.93 4.76
CA LEU A 121 -2.41 -3.36 4.51
C LEU A 121 -2.44 -4.18 5.82
N ILE A 122 -1.58 -3.87 6.78
CA ILE A 122 -1.54 -4.52 8.09
C ILE A 122 -2.85 -4.28 8.85
N ASN A 123 -3.28 -3.02 8.94
CA ASN A 123 -4.49 -2.66 9.70
C ASN A 123 -5.77 -3.14 9.01
N PHE A 124 -5.78 -3.14 7.67
CA PHE A 124 -6.85 -3.78 6.91
C PHE A 124 -6.90 -5.29 7.19
N LYS A 125 -5.77 -5.99 7.15
CA LYS A 125 -5.76 -7.44 7.43
C LYS A 125 -6.22 -7.76 8.85
N LYS A 126 -5.82 -6.94 9.84
CA LYS A 126 -6.35 -7.03 11.21
C LYS A 126 -7.86 -6.83 11.24
N SER A 127 -8.38 -5.84 10.51
CA SER A 127 -9.81 -5.57 10.44
C SER A 127 -10.61 -6.73 9.85
N GLU A 128 -10.08 -7.41 8.83
CA GLU A 128 -10.69 -8.61 8.25
C GLU A 128 -10.73 -9.77 9.26
N ILE A 129 -9.64 -9.97 10.02
CA ILE A 129 -9.58 -10.96 11.10
C ILE A 129 -10.61 -10.63 12.20
N CYS A 130 -10.73 -9.34 12.56
CA CYS A 130 -11.67 -8.83 13.55
C CYS A 130 -13.12 -8.73 13.04
N ARG A 131 -13.38 -8.98 11.75
CA ARG A 131 -14.68 -8.77 11.08
C ARG A 131 -15.20 -7.32 11.20
N CYS A 132 -14.30 -6.36 11.26
CA CYS A 132 -14.62 -4.93 11.18
C CYS A 132 -14.57 -4.55 9.68
N PRO A 133 -15.67 -4.19 9.02
CA PRO A 133 -15.63 -3.86 7.60
C PRO A 133 -14.93 -2.51 7.37
N VAL A 134 -13.79 -2.51 6.65
CA VAL A 134 -13.00 -1.30 6.35
C VAL A 134 -12.51 -1.27 4.89
N ARG A 135 -13.36 -1.73 3.97
CA ARG A 135 -12.99 -1.89 2.55
C ARG A 135 -12.98 -0.58 1.75
N GLU A 136 -13.86 0.36 2.11
CA GLU A 136 -14.07 1.61 1.36
C GLU A 136 -12.78 2.45 1.21
N PRO A 137 -11.97 2.71 2.25
CA PRO A 137 -10.74 3.50 2.09
C PRO A 137 -9.69 2.87 1.16
N LEU A 138 -9.66 1.53 1.05
CA LEU A 138 -8.75 0.85 0.13
C LEU A 138 -9.27 0.92 -1.31
N GLN A 139 -10.59 0.82 -1.50
CA GLN A 139 -11.19 0.97 -2.82
C GLN A 139 -10.95 2.38 -3.37
N GLU A 140 -11.13 3.42 -2.53
CA GLU A 140 -10.80 4.80 -2.89
C GLU A 140 -9.35 4.97 -3.33
N LEU A 141 -8.40 4.31 -2.65
CA LEU A 141 -6.99 4.32 -3.01
C LEU A 141 -6.71 3.64 -4.36
N VAL A 142 -7.38 2.53 -4.65
CA VAL A 142 -7.26 1.85 -5.96
C VAL A 142 -7.78 2.75 -7.07
N ASP A 143 -8.98 3.32 -6.88
CA ASP A 143 -9.63 4.17 -7.88
C ASP A 143 -8.81 5.45 -8.14
N LEU A 144 -8.31 6.08 -7.07
CA LEU A 144 -7.40 7.22 -7.17
C LEU A 144 -6.09 6.82 -7.85
N GLY A 145 -5.50 5.68 -7.48
CA GLY A 145 -4.24 5.22 -8.04
C GLY A 145 -4.32 5.01 -9.56
N ILE A 146 -5.41 4.39 -10.02
CA ILE A 146 -5.70 4.23 -11.46
C ILE A 146 -5.85 5.60 -12.14
N PHE A 147 -6.60 6.52 -11.52
CA PHE A 147 -6.77 7.88 -12.04
C PHE A 147 -5.42 8.61 -12.18
N LEU A 148 -4.61 8.64 -11.12
CA LEU A 148 -3.31 9.31 -11.12
C LEU A 148 -2.35 8.68 -12.14
N LEU A 149 -2.32 7.34 -12.23
CA LEU A 149 -1.47 6.64 -13.20
C LEU A 149 -1.85 6.99 -14.64
N SER A 150 -3.15 7.11 -14.92
CA SER A 150 -3.64 7.52 -16.24
C SER A 150 -3.22 8.97 -16.57
N MET A 151 -3.29 9.87 -15.60
CA MET A 151 -2.88 11.27 -15.76
C MET A 151 -1.38 11.39 -16.07
N ILE A 152 -0.54 10.70 -15.29
CA ILE A 152 0.92 10.70 -15.50
C ILE A 152 1.26 10.13 -16.88
N SER A 153 0.63 9.02 -17.27
CA SER A 153 0.93 8.33 -18.53
C SER A 153 0.54 9.15 -19.77
N ASN A 154 -0.50 9.99 -19.68
CA ASN A 154 -0.96 10.82 -20.79
C ASN A 154 -0.12 12.10 -20.98
N ASN A 155 0.53 12.60 -19.93
CA ASN A 155 1.36 13.82 -20.00
C ASN A 155 2.79 13.57 -20.52
N GLN A 156 3.17 12.30 -20.75
CA GLN A 156 4.50 11.92 -21.26
C GLN A 156 4.49 11.54 -22.76
N GLN A 157 3.38 11.75 -23.48
CA GLN A 157 3.26 11.60 -24.94
C GLN A 157 3.40 12.95 -25.64
#